data_AF-A0A813ZND9-F1
#
_entry.id   AF-A0A813ZND9-F1
#
_cell.length_a   1.000
_cell.length_b   1.000
_cell.length_c   1.000
_cell.angle_alpha   90.00
_cell.angle_beta   90.00
_cell.angle_gamma   90.00
#
_symmetry.space_group_name_H-M   'P 1'
#
loop_
_entity.id
_entity.type
_entity.pdbx_description
1 polymer ?
#
loop_
_entity_poly.entity_id
_entity_poly.type
_entity_poly.pdbx_seq_one_letter_code
_entity_poly.pdbx_strand_id
1 'polypeptide(L)'
;MKSSLPVYVYLGMFYMFTSVSTTPFPAKQLRSTMPVSTEYKRLATRCFIDDYTTWSEKYQFLLFMLRMADVLNMADQDRESLLKQWDQMRLQQQCLRFIERLPVSVGPG
;
A
#
# COMPACT_ATOMS: atom_id res chain seq x y z
N MET A 1 -20.66 33.32 -16.79
CA MET A 1 -20.70 31.86 -16.57
C MET A 1 -19.67 31.53 -15.49
N LYS A 2 -20.10 31.23 -14.26
CA LYS A 2 -19.19 30.80 -13.19
C LYS A 2 -18.76 29.38 -13.50
N SER A 3 -17.47 29.20 -13.78
CA SER A 3 -16.89 27.90 -14.09
C SER A 3 -17.20 26.92 -12.97
N SER A 4 -18.01 25.89 -13.27
CA SER A 4 -18.39 24.79 -12.38
C SER A 4 -17.29 23.72 -12.28
N LEU A 5 -16.20 23.88 -13.03
CA LEU A 5 -15.02 23.01 -13.05
C LEU A 5 -14.41 22.72 -11.66
N PRO A 6 -14.23 23.70 -10.75
CA PRO A 6 -13.63 23.41 -9.45
C PRO A 6 -14.51 22.49 -8.60
N VAL A 7 -15.84 22.59 -8.71
CA VAL A 7 -16.79 21.75 -7.95
C VAL A 7 -16.66 20.28 -8.33
N TYR A 8 -16.54 19.97 -9.62
CA TYR A 8 -16.36 18.60 -10.10
C TYR A 8 -14.99 18.02 -9.72
N VAL A 9 -13.95 18.84 -9.69
CA VAL A 9 -12.62 18.43 -9.21
C VAL A 9 -12.64 18.11 -7.71
N TYR A 10 -13.30 18.93 -6.89
CA TYR A 10 -13.46 18.65 -5.45
C TYR A 10 -14.32 17.41 -5.19
N LEU A 11 -15.41 17.22 -5.93
CA LEU A 11 -16.23 16.01 -5.85
C LEU A 11 -15.45 14.75 -6.26
N GLY A 12 -14.61 14.85 -7.29
CA GLY A 12 -13.71 13.77 -7.71
C GLY A 12 -12.71 13.39 -6.63
N MET A 13 -12.06 14.38 -6.00
CA MET A 13 -11.16 14.14 -4.86
C MET A 13 -11.91 13.50 -3.68
N PHE A 14 -13.09 14.01 -3.32
CA PHE A 14 -13.90 13.47 -2.22
C PHE A 14 -14.35 12.02 -2.47
N TYR A 15 -14.78 11.71 -3.70
CA TYR A 15 -15.13 10.34 -4.10
C TYR A 15 -13.93 9.39 -4.03
N MET A 16 -12.76 9.83 -4.50
CA MET A 16 -11.54 9.03 -4.41
C MET A 16 -11.17 8.73 -2.96
N PHE A 17 -11.23 9.73 -2.07
CA PHE A 17 -10.95 9.56 -0.63
C PHE A 17 -11.96 8.65 0.07
N THR A 18 -13.25 8.74 -0.26
CA THR A 18 -14.30 7.91 0.37
C THR A 18 -14.35 6.49 -0.20
N SER A 19 -13.95 6.29 -1.46
CA SER A 19 -13.81 4.95 -2.06
C SER A 19 -12.66 4.13 -1.45
N VAL A 20 -11.76 4.76 -0.67
CA VAL A 20 -10.64 4.06 0.02
C VAL A 20 -11.16 2.91 0.90
N SER A 21 -12.42 2.96 1.32
CA SER A 21 -13.08 1.95 2.16
C SER A 21 -13.51 0.65 1.45
N THR A 22 -13.54 0.59 0.12
CA THR A 22 -14.18 -0.53 -0.62
C THR A 22 -13.22 -1.38 -1.46
N THR A 23 -11.94 -1.47 -1.09
CA THR A 23 -11.10 -2.52 -1.67
C THR A 23 -11.62 -3.91 -1.24
N PRO A 24 -11.73 -4.88 -2.17
CA PRO A 24 -12.23 -6.24 -1.87
C PRO A 24 -11.33 -6.99 -0.87
N PHE A 25 -10.15 -6.45 -0.58
CA PHE A 25 -9.36 -6.79 0.59
C PHE A 25 -9.38 -5.57 1.50
N PRO A 26 -10.01 -5.61 2.69
CA PRO A 26 -9.75 -4.58 3.67
C PRO A 26 -8.23 -4.58 3.87
N ALA A 27 -7.59 -3.43 3.64
CA ALA A 27 -6.27 -3.22 4.17
C ALA A 27 -6.43 -3.34 5.68
N LYS A 28 -6.31 -4.57 6.22
CA LYS A 28 -6.02 -4.77 7.64
C LYS A 28 -4.91 -3.77 7.90
N GLN A 29 -5.23 -2.77 8.73
CA GLN A 29 -4.40 -1.60 8.92
C GLN A 29 -2.95 -2.07 8.99
N LEU A 30 -2.16 -1.69 7.99
CA LEU A 30 -0.72 -1.77 8.09
C LEU A 30 -0.40 -1.15 9.44
N ARG A 31 0.15 -1.93 10.36
CA ARG A 31 0.52 -1.40 11.67
C ARG A 31 1.38 -0.19 11.38
N SER A 32 0.97 0.99 11.87
CA SER A 32 1.65 2.25 11.54
C SER A 32 3.07 2.31 12.09
N THR A 33 3.47 1.32 12.88
CA THR A 33 4.78 1.20 13.50
C THR A 33 5.34 -0.20 13.26
N MET A 34 6.58 -0.24 12.78
CA MET A 34 7.38 -1.46 12.73
C MET A 34 7.52 -2.01 14.16
N PRO A 35 7.34 -3.31 14.41
CA PRO A 35 7.60 -3.87 15.72
C PRO A 35 9.08 -3.69 16.08
N VAL A 36 9.34 -3.39 17.34
CA VAL A 36 10.67 -2.95 17.84
C VAL A 36 11.70 -4.09 17.79
N SER A 37 11.26 -5.35 17.73
CA SER A 37 12.15 -6.52 17.81
C SER A 37 13.15 -6.57 16.65
N THR A 38 14.43 -6.72 16.99
CA THR A 38 15.55 -6.87 16.04
C THR A 38 15.37 -8.06 15.10
N GLU A 39 14.83 -9.17 15.60
CA GLU A 39 14.57 -10.36 14.78
C GLU A 39 13.51 -10.11 13.70
N TYR A 40 12.44 -9.38 14.03
CA TYR A 40 11.46 -8.96 13.02
C TYR A 40 12.11 -8.08 11.96
N LYS A 41 12.96 -7.11 12.34
CA LYS A 41 13.66 -6.24 11.39
C LYS A 41 14.51 -7.07 10.42
N ARG A 42 15.30 -8.00 10.96
CA ARG A 42 16.14 -8.91 10.16
C ARG A 42 15.31 -9.78 9.20
N LEU A 43 14.17 -10.30 9.65
CA LEU A 43 13.28 -11.10 8.80
C LEU A 43 12.59 -10.22 7.74
N ALA A 44 12.18 -9.00 8.07
CA ALA A 44 11.61 -8.04 7.13
C ALA A 44 12.60 -7.65 6.03
N THR A 45 13.88 -7.46 6.35
CA THR A 45 14.95 -7.25 5.35
C THR A 45 15.04 -8.42 4.36
N ARG A 46 14.81 -9.67 4.79
CA ARG A 46 14.74 -10.82 3.87
C ARG A 46 13.53 -10.80 2.93
N CYS A 47 12.49 -10.05 3.28
CA CYS A 47 11.37 -9.73 2.41
C CYS A 47 11.66 -8.51 1.50
N PHE A 48 12.90 -8.01 1.45
CA PHE A 48 13.28 -6.77 0.77
C PHE A 48 12.54 -5.54 1.31
N ILE A 49 12.36 -5.50 2.64
CA ILE A 49 11.75 -4.38 3.36
C ILE A 49 12.77 -3.85 4.35
N ASP A 50 13.60 -2.92 3.90
CA ASP A 50 14.67 -2.31 4.70
C ASP A 50 14.13 -1.21 5.62
N ASP A 51 13.20 -0.41 5.09
CA ASP A 51 12.48 0.61 5.84
C ASP A 51 10.97 0.39 5.68
N TYR A 52 10.32 0.04 6.80
CA TYR A 52 8.91 -0.23 6.85
C TYR A 52 8.05 1.03 6.58
N THR A 53 8.52 2.22 6.97
CA THR A 53 7.80 3.47 6.74
C THR A 53 7.76 3.77 5.24
N THR A 54 8.95 3.82 4.62
CA THR A 54 9.09 4.04 3.17
C THR A 54 8.33 2.97 2.37
N TRP A 55 8.40 1.71 2.79
CA TRP A 55 7.65 0.63 2.16
C TRP A 55 6.13 0.81 2.26
N SER A 56 5.63 1.19 3.44
CA SER A 56 4.19 1.45 3.68
C SER A 56 3.69 2.65 2.85
N GLU A 57 4.47 3.72 2.77
CA GLU A 57 4.15 4.88 1.92
C GLU A 57 4.06 4.48 0.45
N LYS A 58 5.04 3.71 -0.05
CA LYS A 58 5.04 3.19 -1.42
C LYS A 58 3.83 2.30 -1.70
N TYR A 59 3.44 1.48 -0.72
CA TYR A 59 2.23 0.64 -0.83
C TYR A 59 0.96 1.47 -1.00
N GLN A 60 0.79 2.52 -0.17
CA GLN A 60 -0.36 3.42 -0.26
C GLN A 60 -0.37 4.19 -1.57
N PHE A 61 0.79 4.68 -2.01
CA PHE A 61 0.94 5.38 -3.29
C PHE A 61 0.56 4.49 -4.47
N LEU A 62 1.05 3.25 -4.52
CA LEU A 62 0.72 2.30 -5.61
C LEU A 62 -0.78 1.95 -5.63
N LEU A 63 -1.40 1.75 -4.46
CA LEU A 63 -2.85 1.57 -4.36
C LEU A 63 -3.63 2.74 -4.95
N PHE A 64 -3.19 3.97 -4.63
CA PHE A 64 -3.80 5.18 -5.17
C PHE A 64 -3.62 5.26 -6.69
N MET A 65 -2.40 5.05 -7.19
CA MET A 65 -2.09 5.10 -8.62
C MET A 65 -2.88 4.08 -9.44
N LEU A 66 -3.04 2.85 -8.95
CA LEU A 66 -3.85 1.83 -9.62
C LEU A 66 -5.31 2.25 -9.75
N ARG A 67 -5.89 2.84 -8.69
CA ARG A 67 -7.26 3.36 -8.72
C ARG A 67 -7.38 4.54 -9.68
N MET A 68 -6.39 5.43 -9.70
CA MET A 68 -6.35 6.54 -10.64
C MET A 68 -6.20 6.06 -12.09
N ALA A 69 -5.47 4.96 -12.33
CA ALA A 69 -5.29 4.40 -13.67
C ALA A 69 -6.62 3.97 -14.29
N ASP A 70 -7.51 3.36 -13.49
CA ASP A 70 -8.85 2.98 -13.94
C ASP A 70 -9.75 4.21 -14.20
N VAL A 71 -9.61 5.27 -13.40
CA VAL A 71 -10.40 6.52 -13.55
C VAL A 71 -9.93 7.36 -14.75
N LEU A 72 -8.61 7.44 -14.98
CA LEU A 72 -8.00 8.27 -16.01
C LEU A 72 -7.87 7.54 -17.36
N ASN A 73 -8.26 6.27 -17.43
CA ASN A 73 -8.07 5.41 -18.60
C ASN A 73 -6.61 5.46 -19.10
N MET A 74 -5.68 5.23 -18.18
CA MET A 74 -4.24 5.28 -18.46
C MET A 74 -3.83 4.32 -19.58
N ALA A 75 -2.77 4.67 -20.30
CA ALA A 75 -2.21 3.82 -21.35
C ALA A 75 -1.79 2.45 -20.79
N ASP A 76 -2.00 1.39 -21.59
CA ASP A 76 -1.78 0.01 -21.16
C ASP A 76 -0.34 -0.25 -20.68
N GLN A 77 0.65 0.39 -21.32
CA GLN A 77 2.06 0.27 -20.94
C GLN A 77 2.34 0.80 -19.52
N ASP A 78 1.77 1.96 -19.16
CA ASP A 78 1.94 2.53 -17.82
C ASP A 78 1.19 1.71 -16.77
N ARG A 79 0.02 1.17 -17.14
CA ARG A 79 -0.76 0.27 -16.29
C ARG A 79 -0.02 -1.03 -16.01
N GLU A 80 0.63 -1.63 -17.01
CA GLU A 80 1.43 -2.85 -16.84
C GLU A 80 2.60 -2.63 -15.87
N SER A 81 3.28 -1.47 -15.97
CA SER A 81 4.34 -1.08 -15.03
C SER A 81 3.82 -0.97 -13.59
N LEU A 82 2.66 -0.34 -13.39
CA LEU A 82 2.02 -0.24 -12.07
C LEU A 82 1.63 -1.62 -11.52
N LEU A 83 1.07 -2.50 -12.36
CA LEU A 83 0.70 -3.86 -11.97
C LEU A 83 1.91 -4.70 -11.57
N LYS A 84 3.02 -4.60 -12.31
CA LYS A 84 4.26 -5.29 -11.96
C LYS A 84 4.80 -4.85 -10.59
N GLN A 85 4.78 -3.55 -10.31
CA GLN A 85 5.17 -3.01 -9.01
C GLN A 85 4.22 -3.46 -7.90
N TRP A 86 2.92 -3.52 -8.20
CA TRP A 86 1.89 -4.00 -7.28
C TRP A 86 2.08 -5.46 -6.89
N ASP A 87 2.37 -6.33 -7.86
CA ASP A 87 2.62 -7.75 -7.60
C ASP A 87 3.86 -7.95 -6.72
N GLN A 88 4.92 -7.18 -6.95
CA GLN A 88 6.09 -7.19 -6.06
C GLN A 88 5.70 -6.80 -4.63
N MET A 89 4.93 -5.72 -4.45
CA MET A 89 4.48 -5.28 -3.12
C MET A 89 3.58 -6.32 -2.44
N ARG A 90 2.74 -7.03 -3.20
CA ARG A 90 1.91 -8.12 -2.67
C ARG A 90 2.76 -9.27 -2.12
N LEU A 91 3.80 -9.68 -2.83
CA LEU A 91 4.71 -10.74 -2.36
C LEU A 91 5.42 -10.31 -1.07
N GLN A 92 5.88 -9.06 -0.99
CA GLN A 92 6.49 -8.50 0.21
C GLN A 92 5.50 -8.49 1.39
N GLN A 93 4.25 -8.09 1.15
CA GLN A 93 3.21 -8.10 2.18
C GLN A 93 2.87 -9.52 2.66
N GLN A 94 2.85 -10.50 1.76
CA GLN A 94 2.66 -11.91 2.14
C GLN A 94 3.81 -12.41 3.02
N CYS A 95 5.04 -12.04 2.67
CA CYS A 95 6.23 -12.36 3.46
C CYS A 95 6.14 -11.75 4.88
N LEU A 96 5.75 -10.48 5.01
CA LEU A 96 5.50 -9.86 6.31
C LEU A 96 4.44 -10.59 7.13
N ARG A 97 3.29 -10.93 6.51
CA ARG A 97 2.23 -11.66 7.22
C ARG A 97 2.67 -13.04 7.69
N PHE A 98 3.60 -13.68 6.98
CA PHE A 98 4.21 -14.92 7.44
C PHE A 98 5.06 -14.67 8.69
N ILE A 99 5.92 -13.65 8.68
CA ILE A 99 6.74 -13.26 9.82
C ILE A 99 5.89 -12.92 11.05
N GLU A 100 4.80 -12.16 10.87
CA GLU A 100 3.86 -11.81 11.95
C GLU A 100 3.20 -13.02 12.60
N ARG A 101 3.10 -14.15 11.89
CA ARG A 101 2.55 -15.41 12.42
C ARG A 101 3.61 -16.28 13.06
N LEU A 102 4.89 -16.03 12.82
CA LEU A 102 5.95 -16.75 13.51
C LEU A 102 5.85 -16.39 14.99
N PRO A 103 5.97 -17.37 15.90
CA PRO A 103 6.22 -17.06 17.29
C PRO A 103 7.60 -16.43 17.35
N VAL A 104 7.66 -15.10 17.21
CA VAL A 104 8.90 -14.36 17.42
C VAL A 104 9.17 -14.52 18.91
N SER A 105 10.01 -15.51 19.22
CA SER A 105 10.41 -15.82 20.59
C SER A 105 10.92 -14.52 21.19
N VAL A 106 10.11 -13.94 22.07
CA VAL A 106 10.55 -12.88 22.97
C VAL A 106 11.48 -13.62 23.93
N GLY A 107 12.73 -13.82 23.49
CA GLY A 107 13.78 -14.32 24.36
C GLY A 107 13.86 -13.40 25.58
N PRO A 108 14.21 -13.92 26.76
CA PRO A 108 14.22 -13.11 27.97
C PRO A 108 15.19 -11.95 27.76
N GLY A 109 14.65 -10.73 27.82
CA GLY A 109 15.44 -9.51 27.95
C GLY A 109 16.17 -9.48 29.29
#